data_AF-A0A3T0D896-F1
#
_entry.id   AF-A0A3T0D896-F1
#
_cell.length_a   1.000
_cell.length_b   1.000
_cell.length_c   1.000
_cell.angle_alpha   90.00
_cell.angle_beta   90.00
_cell.angle_gamma   90.00
#
_symmetry.space_group_name_H-M   'P 1'
#
loop_
_entity.id
_entity.type
_entity.pdbx_description
1 polymer ?
#
loop_
_entity_poly.entity_id
_entity_poly.type
_entity_poly.pdbx_seq_one_letter_code
_entity_poly.pdbx_strand_id
1 'polypeptide(L)'
;MFYCPKCGATIEKGQKVCTQCGESLEAKTSNNLQRTKREFFLEKYFDDQTKEFRVPSIKLKFDRKLLPWLYGIIGFLVFLILFVAVGKSIYSPQRVVNEFKEAVKNKDTKMLSQIIVHETGEQISQDNLKAFLELCQTKPEYINEVYKALDEAIQSISNSSSDKKNESLTDILSNLFSAHDYSNDFLLKPAGKGLIFFTKYKIAAKNYFLKVKCDTKDAKIFLNGKNITSVSDPSQEISIGPLIAGIYKIEAKYKGPYCTLEESEEEKLYSTEFSNYNQYSVELYLNPRYVEVESDFEDAEIILNGKPTGVLVKDASEFGPVSDESEFSAKIKLPWGEARTTSVKLGNWSNSITIPNTLSNDDTNNSTFEKVASVINDFEKSYRTAMTAQDPNKFLNISDELKQTFSSRIQELKDYKQKFTGKVTKTEFNFGTLQLFKDEEEKITLKVTAKIYYKDTVYSQDESSPQDIPEKVTTQVYTLVWDENAKNFVIVKIEAPWFYDWPKDGKIKEYKLDEGSV
;
A
#
# COMPACT_ATOMS: atom_id res chain seq x y z
N MET A 1 -10.36 22.39 81.22
CA MET A 1 -9.06 23.01 80.88
C MET A 1 -9.25 24.51 80.96
N PHE A 2 -8.36 25.23 81.63
CA PHE A 2 -8.38 26.69 81.67
C PHE A 2 -7.49 27.22 80.54
N TYR A 3 -7.78 28.40 80.00
CA TYR A 3 -6.99 29.01 78.93
C TYR A 3 -6.64 30.45 79.28
N CYS A 4 -5.45 30.90 78.88
CA CYS A 4 -4.99 32.25 79.13
C CYS A 4 -5.85 33.24 78.33
N PRO A 5 -6.48 34.25 78.97
CA PRO A 5 -7.33 35.20 78.27
C PRO A 5 -6.57 36.09 77.29
N LYS A 6 -5.23 36.18 77.44
CA LYS A 6 -4.38 37.02 76.58
C LYS A 6 -3.78 36.28 75.38
N CYS A 7 -3.32 35.04 75.56
CA CYS A 7 -2.62 34.30 74.49
C CYS A 7 -3.24 32.95 74.12
N GLY A 8 -4.31 32.51 74.80
CA GLY A 8 -5.01 31.26 74.50
C GLY A 8 -4.28 29.97 74.91
N ALA A 9 -3.10 30.06 75.53
CA ALA A 9 -2.37 28.89 76.02
C ALA A 9 -3.14 28.18 77.14
N THR A 10 -3.05 26.85 77.20
CA THR A 10 -3.67 26.03 78.25
C THR A 10 -3.02 26.32 79.60
N ILE A 11 -3.83 26.46 80.65
CA ILE A 11 -3.42 26.77 82.02
C ILE A 11 -3.81 25.62 82.95
N GLU A 12 -2.90 25.27 83.86
CA GLU A 12 -3.15 24.32 84.95
C GLU A 12 -3.92 24.97 86.11
N LYS A 13 -4.74 24.17 86.79
CA LYS A 13 -5.62 24.66 87.87
C LYS A 13 -4.77 25.16 89.06
N GLY A 14 -4.80 26.46 89.34
CA GLY A 14 -4.06 27.10 90.45
C GLY A 14 -2.82 27.92 90.03
N GLN A 15 -2.52 27.97 88.73
CA GLN A 15 -1.40 28.75 88.19
C GLN A 15 -1.66 30.26 88.25
N LYS A 16 -0.75 31.00 88.89
CA LYS A 16 -0.89 32.44 89.17
C LYS A 16 -0.42 33.37 88.04
N VAL A 17 0.42 32.88 87.13
CA VAL A 17 0.97 33.64 85.99
C VAL A 17 1.12 32.71 84.79
N CYS A 18 0.76 33.17 83.59
CA CYS A 18 0.91 32.40 82.35
C CYS A 18 2.39 32.23 81.99
N THR A 19 2.85 30.99 81.87
CA THR A 19 4.24 30.64 81.52
C THR A 19 4.62 30.96 80.09
N GLN A 20 3.66 31.20 79.20
CA GLN A 20 3.90 31.52 77.79
C GLN A 20 3.99 33.02 77.50
N CYS A 21 3.25 33.86 78.23
CA CYS A 21 3.20 35.31 77.94
C CYS A 21 3.38 36.22 79.16
N GLY A 22 3.56 35.67 80.37
CA GLY A 22 3.83 36.42 81.59
C GLY A 22 2.62 37.11 82.22
N GLU A 23 1.39 36.87 81.73
CA GLU A 23 0.18 37.52 82.25
C GLU A 23 -0.24 36.96 83.63
N SER A 24 -0.59 37.82 84.59
CA SER A 24 -1.04 37.41 85.92
C SER A 24 -2.49 36.91 85.91
N LEU A 25 -2.76 35.83 86.64
CA LEU A 25 -4.00 35.04 86.65
C LEU A 25 -4.64 34.96 88.05
N GLU A 26 -4.20 35.78 89.00
CA GLU A 26 -4.73 35.75 90.36
C GLU A 26 -6.21 36.19 90.42
N ALA A 27 -7.06 35.17 90.57
CA ALA A 27 -8.34 35.13 91.28
C ALA A 27 -9.44 36.15 90.91
N LYS A 28 -10.24 35.80 89.90
CA LYS A 28 -11.71 35.77 90.03
C LYS A 28 -12.26 34.49 89.38
N THR A 29 -12.09 33.36 90.06
CA THR A 29 -12.78 32.11 89.73
C THR A 29 -13.73 31.78 90.88
N SER A 30 -15.02 32.02 90.69
CA SER A 30 -16.06 31.37 91.49
C SER A 30 -17.42 31.47 90.80
N ASN A 31 -17.74 30.38 90.09
CA ASN A 31 -18.98 29.61 90.17
C ASN A 31 -19.60 29.24 88.82
N ASN A 32 -19.45 27.96 88.51
CA ASN A 32 -20.21 27.19 87.53
C ASN A 32 -21.54 26.76 88.18
N LEU A 33 -22.68 27.06 87.55
CA LEU A 33 -23.88 26.23 87.68
C LEU A 33 -24.69 26.25 86.38
N GLN A 34 -24.73 25.07 85.76
CA GLN A 34 -25.81 24.45 84.98
C GLN A 34 -26.61 25.25 83.94
N ARG A 35 -26.46 24.76 82.69
CA ARG A 35 -27.49 24.59 81.64
C ARG A 35 -28.91 25.05 82.01
N THR A 36 -29.40 26.08 81.30
CA THR A 36 -30.65 26.01 80.53
C THR A 36 -30.76 27.15 79.53
N LYS A 37 -31.48 26.84 78.45
CA LYS A 37 -31.73 27.58 77.23
C LYS A 37 -32.82 28.63 77.45
N ARG A 38 -32.50 29.93 77.37
CA ARG A 38 -33.27 30.96 76.63
C ARG A 38 -32.65 32.33 76.80
N GLU A 39 -32.87 33.12 75.77
CA GLU A 39 -32.62 34.54 75.66
C GLU A 39 -33.08 35.38 76.86
N PHE A 40 -32.47 36.57 76.92
CA PHE A 40 -33.04 37.84 77.36
C PHE A 40 -32.78 38.28 78.82
N PHE A 41 -31.76 39.14 78.95
CA PHE A 41 -31.86 40.52 79.44
C PHE A 41 -32.66 40.75 80.74
N LEU A 42 -31.98 41.23 81.79
CA LEU A 42 -32.12 42.60 82.31
C LEU A 42 -31.49 42.75 83.71
N GLU A 43 -30.63 43.78 83.82
CA GLU A 43 -30.82 44.83 84.82
C GLU A 43 -30.72 44.43 86.29
N LYS A 44 -29.56 44.73 86.87
CA LYS A 44 -29.53 45.34 88.20
C LYS A 44 -28.24 46.12 88.32
N TYR A 45 -28.33 47.44 88.39
CA TYR A 45 -27.96 48.17 89.60
C TYR A 45 -28.32 49.65 89.38
N PHE A 46 -29.52 50.02 89.86
CA PHE A 46 -29.94 51.29 90.48
C PHE A 46 -29.71 52.60 89.68
N ASP A 47 -30.57 53.62 89.70
CA ASP A 47 -31.52 54.02 90.73
C ASP A 47 -32.61 54.91 90.12
N ASP A 48 -33.70 54.93 90.86
CA ASP A 48 -34.95 55.64 90.76
C ASP A 48 -34.83 57.14 90.42
N GLN A 49 -35.58 57.59 89.41
CA GLN A 49 -36.48 58.75 89.48
C GLN A 49 -37.15 58.93 88.11
N THR A 50 -38.44 58.65 88.09
CA THR A 50 -39.36 58.89 86.99
C THR A 50 -39.48 60.38 86.66
N LYS A 51 -38.86 60.80 85.56
CA LYS A 51 -39.33 61.92 84.73
C LYS A 51 -39.23 61.52 83.27
N GLU A 52 -40.37 61.56 82.59
CA GLU A 52 -40.49 61.27 81.17
C GLU A 52 -39.46 62.09 80.36
N PHE A 53 -38.49 61.41 79.76
CA PHE A 53 -37.57 62.00 78.82
C PHE A 53 -37.58 61.19 77.52
N ARG A 54 -38.37 61.67 76.55
CA ARG A 54 -38.35 61.19 75.16
C ARG A 54 -37.07 61.62 74.47
N VAL A 55 -36.22 60.67 74.04
CA VAL A 55 -35.24 60.88 72.95
C VAL A 55 -34.80 59.54 72.34
N PRO A 56 -34.27 59.53 71.12
CA PRO A 56 -34.98 59.49 69.86
C PRO A 56 -35.03 58.07 69.28
N SER A 57 -36.03 57.80 68.46
CA SER A 57 -35.95 56.71 67.47
C SER A 57 -34.65 56.87 66.66
N ILE A 58 -33.72 55.90 66.73
CA ILE A 58 -32.75 55.72 65.65
C ILE A 58 -33.58 55.27 64.45
N LYS A 59 -34.08 56.27 63.71
CA LYS A 59 -34.40 56.09 62.31
C LYS A 59 -33.05 55.79 61.69
N LEU A 60 -32.80 54.52 61.35
CA LEU A 60 -31.91 54.24 60.24
C LEU A 60 -32.55 55.02 59.08
N LYS A 61 -32.05 56.21 58.80
CA LYS A 61 -32.37 56.90 57.56
C LYS A 61 -31.72 56.01 56.51
N PHE A 62 -32.46 55.00 56.07
CA PHE A 62 -32.27 54.41 54.77
C PHE A 62 -32.52 55.56 53.82
N ASP A 63 -31.44 56.25 53.45
CA ASP A 63 -31.50 57.16 52.33
C ASP A 63 -32.00 56.31 51.17
N ARG A 64 -33.18 56.65 50.64
CA ARG A 64 -33.84 55.85 49.58
C ARG A 64 -32.99 55.76 48.31
N LYS A 65 -31.85 56.47 48.29
CA LYS A 65 -30.78 56.40 47.30
C LYS A 65 -29.85 55.17 47.43
N LEU A 66 -29.77 54.48 48.57
CA LEU A 66 -28.91 53.27 48.77
C LEU A 66 -29.67 51.93 48.69
N LEU A 67 -31.00 51.95 48.76
CA LEU A 67 -31.87 50.79 48.58
C LEU A 67 -31.68 50.07 47.22
N PRO A 68 -31.56 50.76 46.06
CA PRO A 68 -31.24 50.10 44.78
C PRO A 68 -29.84 49.48 44.74
N TRP A 69 -28.88 49.98 45.54
CA TRP A 69 -27.54 49.38 45.65
C TRP A 69 -27.57 48.06 46.42
N LEU A 70 -28.40 47.93 47.46
CA LEU A 70 -28.56 46.66 48.20
C LEU A 70 -29.29 45.58 47.39
N TYR A 71 -30.33 45.95 46.63
CA TYR A 71 -30.94 45.04 45.64
C TYR A 71 -29.98 44.69 44.51
N GLY A 72 -29.10 45.64 44.11
CA GLY A 72 -28.01 45.39 43.18
C GLY A 72 -26.96 44.41 43.71
N ILE A 73 -26.56 44.51 44.98
CA ILE A 73 -25.60 43.60 45.63
C ILE A 73 -26.20 42.20 45.82
N ILE A 74 -27.44 42.10 46.28
CA ILE A 74 -28.13 40.81 46.44
C ILE A 74 -28.38 40.18 45.07
N GLY A 75 -28.83 40.96 44.09
CA GLY A 75 -29.00 40.51 42.71
C GLY A 75 -27.69 40.05 42.08
N PHE A 76 -26.59 40.78 42.32
CA PHE A 76 -25.24 40.39 41.89
C PHE A 76 -24.76 39.12 42.57
N LEU A 77 -25.00 38.93 43.88
CA LEU A 77 -24.66 37.70 44.60
C LEU A 77 -25.46 36.49 44.11
N VAL A 78 -26.77 36.65 43.89
CA VAL A 78 -27.61 35.60 43.31
C VAL A 78 -27.15 35.29 41.89
N PHE A 79 -26.83 36.30 41.09
CA PHE A 79 -26.24 36.12 39.76
C PHE A 79 -24.89 35.42 39.84
N LEU A 80 -24.02 35.73 40.82
CA LEU A 80 -22.74 35.08 41.02
C LEU A 80 -22.90 33.60 41.43
N ILE A 81 -23.88 33.30 42.30
CA ILE A 81 -24.20 31.93 42.70
C ILE A 81 -24.76 31.14 41.49
N LEU A 82 -25.67 31.72 40.72
CA LEU A 82 -26.17 31.14 39.47
C LEU A 82 -25.05 30.97 38.44
N PHE A 83 -24.19 31.97 38.26
CA PHE A 83 -23.04 31.94 37.37
C PHE A 83 -22.03 30.87 37.79
N VAL A 84 -21.82 30.68 39.10
CA VAL A 84 -20.97 29.61 39.64
C VAL A 84 -21.62 28.25 39.46
N ALA A 85 -22.92 28.11 39.70
CA ALA A 85 -23.63 26.85 39.51
C ALA A 85 -23.68 26.43 38.03
N VAL A 86 -24.02 27.37 37.13
CA VAL A 86 -24.03 27.17 35.68
C VAL A 86 -22.62 26.94 35.15
N GLY A 87 -21.64 27.73 35.61
CA GLY A 87 -20.23 27.56 35.25
C GLY A 87 -19.66 26.20 35.68
N LYS A 88 -19.94 25.75 36.90
CA LYS A 88 -19.56 24.41 37.38
C LYS A 88 -20.18 23.30 36.53
N SER A 89 -21.44 23.45 36.13
CA SER A 89 -22.14 22.46 35.30
C SER A 89 -21.56 22.40 33.87
N ILE A 90 -21.33 23.57 33.25
CA ILE A 90 -20.80 23.69 31.88
C ILE A 90 -19.36 23.18 31.76
N TYR A 91 -18.54 23.31 32.80
CA TYR A 91 -17.14 22.88 32.77
C TYR A 91 -16.90 21.57 33.55
N SER A 92 -17.95 20.79 33.84
CA SER A 92 -17.83 19.56 34.62
C SER A 92 -17.21 18.39 33.81
N PRO A 93 -16.45 17.50 34.47
CA PRO A 93 -15.95 16.28 33.83
C PRO A 93 -17.09 15.35 33.34
N GLN A 94 -18.20 15.31 34.06
CA GLN A 94 -19.41 14.55 33.67
C GLN A 94 -19.93 14.98 32.30
N ARG A 95 -19.96 16.30 32.05
CA ARG A 95 -20.43 16.83 30.77
C ARG A 95 -19.56 16.34 29.62
N VAL A 96 -18.24 16.40 29.77
CA VAL A 96 -17.29 15.96 28.72
C VAL A 96 -17.46 14.47 28.39
N VAL A 97 -17.67 13.61 29.40
CA VAL A 97 -17.91 12.18 29.19
C VAL A 97 -19.28 11.91 28.55
N ASN A 98 -20.33 12.64 28.95
CA ASN A 98 -21.65 12.53 28.30
C ASN A 98 -21.59 12.97 26.85
N GLU A 99 -20.93 14.10 26.56
CA GLU A 99 -20.71 14.60 25.21
C GLU A 99 -19.90 13.59 24.37
N PHE A 100 -18.91 12.92 24.95
CA PHE A 100 -18.18 11.83 24.29
C PHE A 100 -19.09 10.64 23.94
N LYS A 101 -19.88 10.15 24.90
CA LYS A 101 -20.84 9.05 24.68
C LYS A 101 -21.85 9.38 23.60
N GLU A 102 -22.43 10.58 23.64
CA GLU A 102 -23.37 11.05 22.63
C GLU A 102 -22.71 11.20 21.27
N ALA A 103 -21.50 11.77 21.21
CA ALA A 103 -20.78 11.96 19.96
C ALA A 103 -20.36 10.62 19.33
N VAL A 104 -19.94 9.63 20.12
CA VAL A 104 -19.67 8.27 19.61
C VAL A 104 -20.95 7.63 19.08
N LYS A 105 -22.05 7.68 19.84
CA LYS A 105 -23.35 7.14 19.43
C LYS A 105 -23.87 7.78 18.13
N ASN A 106 -23.71 9.10 18.01
CA ASN A 106 -24.19 9.88 16.87
C ASN A 106 -23.16 9.97 15.72
N LYS A 107 -21.98 9.34 15.88
CA LYS A 107 -20.87 9.38 14.92
C LYS A 107 -20.39 10.81 14.61
N ASP A 108 -20.43 11.70 15.61
CA ASP A 108 -20.11 13.12 15.47
C ASP A 108 -18.61 13.38 15.67
N THR A 109 -17.84 13.24 14.59
CA THR A 109 -16.38 13.51 14.60
C THR A 109 -16.03 14.97 14.87
N LYS A 110 -16.94 15.92 14.64
CA LYS A 110 -16.70 17.33 14.96
C LYS A 110 -16.73 17.52 16.46
N MET A 111 -17.73 16.97 17.13
CA MET A 111 -17.82 17.02 18.58
C MET A 111 -16.64 16.28 19.23
N LEU A 112 -16.31 15.08 18.75
CA LEU A 112 -15.16 14.32 19.26
C LEU A 112 -13.85 15.12 19.15
N SER A 113 -13.62 15.85 18.05
CA SER A 113 -12.39 16.66 17.90
C SER A 113 -12.27 17.83 18.88
N GLN A 114 -13.38 18.28 19.48
CA GLN A 114 -13.36 19.36 20.46
C GLN A 114 -13.01 18.87 21.86
N ILE A 115 -13.45 17.65 22.19
CA ILE A 115 -13.37 17.07 23.54
C ILE A 115 -12.23 16.06 23.69
N ILE A 116 -11.76 15.44 22.61
CA ILE A 116 -10.62 14.51 22.62
C ILE A 116 -9.36 15.20 22.10
N VAL A 117 -8.23 14.91 22.73
CA VAL A 117 -6.88 15.32 22.32
C VAL A 117 -5.92 14.14 22.43
N HIS A 118 -4.79 14.19 21.72
CA HIS A 118 -3.68 13.29 21.98
C HIS A 118 -3.18 13.44 23.42
N GLU A 119 -2.46 12.45 23.95
CA GLU A 119 -1.89 12.56 25.33
C GLU A 119 -0.95 13.76 25.50
N THR A 120 -0.36 14.23 24.41
CA THR A 120 0.47 15.44 24.32
C THR A 120 -0.34 16.75 24.38
N GLY A 121 -1.67 16.67 24.27
CA GLY A 121 -2.60 17.81 24.25
C GLY A 121 -2.96 18.32 22.85
N GLU A 122 -2.35 17.76 21.79
CA GLU A 122 -2.60 18.13 20.40
C GLU A 122 -3.98 17.66 19.91
N GLN A 123 -4.54 18.35 18.90
CA GLN A 123 -5.83 17.97 18.31
C GLN A 123 -5.71 16.68 17.49
N ILE A 124 -6.75 15.85 17.56
CA ILE A 124 -6.83 14.61 16.78
C ILE A 124 -7.46 14.90 15.42
N SER A 125 -6.87 14.32 14.37
CA SER A 125 -7.37 14.47 13.00
C SER A 125 -8.76 13.85 12.80
N GLN A 126 -9.51 14.36 11.83
CA GLN A 126 -10.83 13.80 11.50
C GLN A 126 -10.75 12.34 11.02
N ASP A 127 -9.67 11.96 10.35
CA ASP A 127 -9.50 10.59 9.85
C ASP A 127 -9.22 9.60 10.98
N ASN A 128 -8.43 9.98 11.97
CA ASN A 128 -8.22 9.19 13.18
C ASN A 128 -9.53 9.02 13.98
N LEU A 129 -10.37 10.06 14.05
CA LEU A 129 -11.68 9.97 14.71
C LEU A 129 -12.67 9.07 13.96
N LYS A 130 -12.61 9.03 12.63
CA LYS A 130 -13.40 8.08 11.82
C LYS A 130 -12.94 6.64 12.08
N ALA A 131 -11.64 6.39 12.06
CA ALA A 131 -11.04 5.09 12.37
C ALA A 131 -11.44 4.59 13.77
N PHE A 132 -11.46 5.50 14.75
CA PHE A 132 -11.96 5.22 16.10
C PHE A 132 -13.45 4.86 16.11
N LEU A 133 -14.30 5.65 15.45
CA LEU A 133 -15.73 5.37 15.37
C LEU A 133 -16.06 4.05 14.68
N GLU A 134 -15.25 3.66 13.69
CA GLU A 134 -15.34 2.36 13.03
C GLU A 134 -15.00 1.21 13.98
N LEU A 135 -13.94 1.36 14.79
CA LEU A 135 -13.62 0.41 15.86
C LEU A 135 -14.77 0.29 16.86
N CYS A 136 -15.36 1.41 17.31
CA CYS A 136 -16.50 1.37 18.24
C CYS A 136 -17.72 0.64 17.68
N GLN A 137 -17.95 0.73 16.36
CA GLN A 137 -19.07 0.06 15.70
C GLN A 137 -18.82 -1.45 15.54
N THR A 138 -17.58 -1.82 15.21
CA THR A 138 -17.19 -3.22 14.97
C THR A 138 -16.90 -3.97 16.27
N LYS A 139 -16.57 -3.26 17.36
CA LYS A 139 -16.33 -3.81 18.71
C LYS A 139 -17.10 -3.01 19.80
N PRO A 140 -18.42 -3.24 19.95
CA PRO A 140 -19.21 -2.62 21.01
C PRO A 140 -18.66 -2.83 22.43
N GLU A 141 -18.06 -3.98 22.68
CA GLU A 141 -17.51 -4.42 23.97
C GLU A 141 -16.35 -3.53 24.38
N TYR A 142 -15.49 -3.18 23.41
CA TYR A 142 -14.38 -2.25 23.64
C TYR A 142 -14.88 -0.87 24.08
N ILE A 143 -15.85 -0.28 23.35
CA ILE A 143 -16.35 1.05 23.70
C ILE A 143 -17.17 1.03 25.00
N ASN A 144 -17.83 -0.08 25.34
CA ASN A 144 -18.50 -0.24 26.63
C ASN A 144 -17.51 -0.22 27.80
N GLU A 145 -16.36 -0.88 27.68
CA GLU A 145 -15.30 -0.80 28.71
C GLU A 145 -14.71 0.61 28.80
N VAL A 146 -14.50 1.29 27.66
CA VAL A 146 -14.08 2.71 27.67
C VAL A 146 -15.10 3.59 28.40
N TYR A 147 -16.40 3.41 28.17
CA TYR A 147 -17.45 4.15 28.88
C TYR A 147 -17.43 3.88 30.38
N LYS A 148 -17.28 2.63 30.77
CA LYS A 148 -17.20 2.21 32.17
C LYS A 148 -15.98 2.83 32.86
N ALA A 149 -14.81 2.77 32.24
CA ALA A 149 -13.59 3.38 32.76
C ALA A 149 -13.73 4.91 32.95
N LEU A 150 -14.37 5.59 32.00
CA LEU A 150 -14.64 7.03 32.13
C LEU A 150 -15.66 7.34 33.23
N ASP A 151 -16.69 6.51 33.42
CA ASP A 151 -17.67 6.69 34.51
C ASP A 151 -17.03 6.44 35.89
N GLU A 152 -16.18 5.42 36.02
CA GLU A 152 -15.41 5.14 37.23
C GLU A 152 -14.44 6.29 37.57
N ALA A 153 -13.81 6.89 36.55
CA ALA A 153 -12.99 8.09 36.71
C ALA A 153 -13.81 9.29 37.23
N ILE A 154 -15.06 9.45 36.81
CA ILE A 154 -15.94 10.50 37.35
C ILE A 154 -16.31 10.21 38.82
N GLN A 155 -16.70 8.97 39.13
CA GLN A 155 -17.13 8.59 40.49
C GLN A 155 -16.01 8.78 41.51
N SER A 156 -14.78 8.48 41.13
CA SER A 156 -13.60 8.69 41.99
C SER A 156 -13.31 10.18 42.22
N ILE A 157 -13.46 11.03 41.19
CA ILE A 157 -13.38 12.50 41.34
C ILE A 157 -14.44 13.01 42.32
N SER A 158 -15.68 12.52 42.23
CA SER A 158 -16.75 12.95 43.14
C SER A 158 -16.53 12.49 44.57
N ASN A 159 -16.04 11.26 44.78
CA ASN A 159 -15.86 10.68 46.12
C ASN A 159 -14.64 11.26 46.86
N SER A 160 -13.57 11.60 46.14
CA SER A 160 -12.34 12.18 46.74
C SER A 160 -12.58 13.57 47.36
N SER A 161 -13.65 14.26 46.97
CA SER A 161 -14.05 15.56 47.52
C SER A 161 -14.55 15.49 48.99
N SER A 162 -14.70 14.28 49.56
CA SER A 162 -15.37 14.05 50.85
C SER A 162 -14.40 13.87 52.03
N ASP A 163 -13.23 13.24 51.85
CA ASP A 163 -12.41 12.75 52.98
C ASP A 163 -10.92 13.16 52.97
N LYS A 164 -10.39 13.82 51.93
CA LYS A 164 -8.97 14.24 51.87
C LYS A 164 -8.82 15.73 51.60
N LYS A 165 -8.69 16.53 52.67
CA LYS A 165 -8.71 18.00 52.58
C LYS A 165 -7.52 18.67 51.88
N ASN A 166 -6.47 17.95 51.44
CA ASN A 166 -5.23 18.57 50.94
C ASN A 166 -4.60 17.94 49.68
N GLU A 167 -5.24 16.97 49.00
CA GLU A 167 -4.72 16.46 47.70
C GLU A 167 -5.29 17.30 46.55
N SER A 168 -4.45 17.76 45.62
CA SER A 168 -4.96 18.49 44.45
C SER A 168 -5.70 17.52 43.52
N LEU A 169 -6.70 18.01 42.77
CA LEU A 169 -7.42 17.19 41.80
C LEU A 169 -6.46 16.56 40.78
N THR A 170 -5.37 17.25 40.47
CA THR A 170 -4.26 16.78 39.66
C THR A 170 -3.53 15.60 40.31
N ASP A 171 -3.32 15.58 41.63
CA ASP A 171 -2.70 14.47 42.35
C ASP A 171 -3.63 13.25 42.39
N ILE A 172 -4.93 13.47 42.62
CA ILE A 172 -5.96 12.42 42.60
C ILE A 172 -6.05 11.78 41.22
N LEU A 173 -6.11 12.59 40.16
CA LEU A 173 -6.10 12.11 38.78
C LEU A 173 -4.78 11.41 38.47
N SER A 174 -3.64 11.96 38.86
CA SER A 174 -2.34 11.31 38.65
C SER A 174 -2.26 9.95 39.36
N ASN A 175 -2.77 9.82 40.59
CA ASN A 175 -2.78 8.58 41.34
C ASN A 175 -3.78 7.56 40.78
N LEU A 176 -4.96 8.00 40.33
CA LEU A 176 -5.94 7.15 39.62
C LEU A 176 -5.36 6.62 38.31
N PHE A 177 -4.66 7.47 37.56
CA PHE A 177 -4.02 7.11 36.28
C PHE A 177 -2.64 6.45 36.44
N SER A 178 -2.07 6.43 37.65
CA SER A 178 -0.82 5.70 37.98
C SER A 178 -1.09 4.36 38.66
N ALA A 179 -2.25 4.19 39.32
CA ALA A 179 -2.61 2.98 40.07
C ALA A 179 -3.50 2.00 39.29
N HIS A 180 -4.08 2.41 38.16
CA HIS A 180 -4.68 1.50 37.18
C HIS A 180 -3.83 1.55 35.91
N ASP A 181 -2.83 0.67 35.93
CA ASP A 181 -2.10 0.10 34.79
C ASP A 181 -2.72 0.47 33.44
N TYR A 182 -2.14 1.45 32.74
CA TYR A 182 -2.00 1.74 31.29
C TYR A 182 -2.86 1.01 30.21
N SER A 183 -3.98 0.43 30.61
CA SER A 183 -4.87 -0.45 29.85
C SER A 183 -6.05 0.30 29.24
N ASN A 184 -6.23 1.58 29.58
CA ASN A 184 -7.31 2.42 29.06
C ASN A 184 -6.80 3.35 27.95
N ASP A 185 -7.44 3.29 26.78
CA ASP A 185 -7.11 4.13 25.63
C ASP A 185 -7.53 5.60 25.77
N PHE A 186 -8.42 5.90 26.72
CA PHE A 186 -8.99 7.24 26.89
C PHE A 186 -9.00 7.63 28.37
N LEU A 187 -8.36 8.76 28.68
CA LEU A 187 -8.18 9.24 30.04
C LEU A 187 -8.71 10.66 30.19
N LEU A 188 -9.52 10.91 31.22
CA LEU A 188 -10.04 12.24 31.50
C LEU A 188 -8.96 13.13 32.15
N LYS A 189 -8.54 14.21 31.50
CA LYS A 189 -7.49 15.13 31.99
C LYS A 189 -7.98 16.58 32.12
N PRO A 190 -7.47 17.34 33.11
CA PRO A 190 -7.71 18.77 33.18
C PRO A 190 -6.97 19.48 32.02
N ALA A 191 -7.69 20.31 31.28
CA ALA A 191 -7.23 21.02 30.08
C ALA A 191 -7.23 22.54 30.32
N GLY A 192 -6.65 22.97 31.45
CA GLY A 192 -6.51 24.38 31.84
C GLY A 192 -7.74 24.99 32.52
N LYS A 193 -7.78 26.33 32.57
CA LYS A 193 -8.87 27.10 33.20
C LYS A 193 -9.87 27.57 32.13
N GLY A 194 -11.15 27.29 32.35
CA GLY A 194 -12.29 27.92 31.70
C GLY A 194 -12.59 29.30 32.27
N LEU A 195 -13.85 29.73 32.17
CA LEU A 195 -14.25 31.09 32.54
C LEU A 195 -13.88 31.40 34.01
N ILE A 196 -12.96 32.35 34.21
CA ILE A 196 -12.44 32.90 35.48
C ILE A 196 -11.72 31.87 36.39
N PHE A 197 -12.36 30.78 36.83
CA PHE A 197 -11.79 29.82 37.80
C PHE A 197 -12.25 28.36 37.64
N PHE A 198 -13.09 28.02 36.65
CA PHE A 198 -13.49 26.62 36.45
C PHE A 198 -12.39 25.84 35.74
N THR A 199 -12.08 24.62 36.18
CA THR A 199 -11.19 23.72 35.44
C THR A 199 -11.95 23.18 34.22
N LYS A 200 -11.36 23.28 33.03
CA LYS A 200 -11.84 22.59 31.83
C LYS A 200 -11.28 21.18 31.81
N TYR A 201 -12.03 20.24 31.23
CA TYR A 201 -11.57 18.87 31.04
C TYR A 201 -11.59 18.50 29.56
N LYS A 202 -10.73 17.56 29.20
CA LYS A 202 -10.71 16.88 27.91
C LYS A 202 -10.41 15.41 28.11
N ILE A 203 -10.69 14.61 27.11
CA ILE A 203 -10.30 13.20 27.07
C ILE A 203 -8.98 13.11 26.30
N ALA A 204 -7.93 12.64 26.96
CA ALA A 204 -6.65 12.33 26.35
C ALA A 204 -6.70 10.90 25.80
N ALA A 205 -6.49 10.74 24.50
CA ALA A 205 -6.43 9.46 23.83
C ALA A 205 -4.98 8.96 23.75
N LYS A 206 -4.76 7.68 24.09
CA LYS A 206 -3.48 6.98 24.03
C LYS A 206 -2.91 7.02 22.62
N ASN A 207 -1.61 7.34 22.51
CA ASN A 207 -0.92 7.44 21.24
C ASN A 207 -0.39 6.07 20.78
N TYR A 208 -0.79 5.66 19.59
CA TYR A 208 -0.32 4.47 18.89
C TYR A 208 0.59 4.82 17.72
N PHE A 209 1.52 3.91 17.38
CA PHE A 209 2.41 4.04 16.23
C PHE A 209 2.41 2.75 15.42
N LEU A 210 2.19 2.83 14.11
CA LEU A 210 2.38 1.69 13.21
C LEU A 210 3.85 1.66 12.74
N LYS A 211 4.51 0.51 12.89
CA LYS A 211 5.83 0.20 12.35
C LYS A 211 5.63 -0.59 11.06
N VAL A 212 5.59 0.12 9.94
CA VAL A 212 5.33 -0.48 8.63
C VAL A 212 6.64 -0.84 7.97
N LYS A 213 6.82 -2.11 7.62
CA LYS A 213 7.93 -2.60 6.81
C LYS A 213 7.41 -3.03 5.45
N CYS A 214 8.12 -2.68 4.38
CA CYS A 214 7.77 -3.08 3.03
C CYS A 214 9.03 -3.50 2.28
N ASP A 215 8.95 -4.61 1.56
CA ASP A 215 10.05 -5.26 0.85
C ASP A 215 10.47 -4.55 -0.45
N THR A 216 9.74 -3.52 -0.89
CA THR A 216 9.89 -2.93 -2.22
C THR A 216 10.23 -1.44 -2.14
N LYS A 217 11.40 -1.09 -2.69
CA LYS A 217 11.86 0.30 -2.80
C LYS A 217 10.92 1.12 -3.69
N ASP A 218 10.76 2.40 -3.37
CA ASP A 218 9.91 3.37 -4.06
C ASP A 218 8.41 3.05 -4.03
N ALA A 219 7.99 1.98 -3.33
CA ALA A 219 6.59 1.73 -3.03
C ALA A 219 6.00 2.88 -2.21
N LYS A 220 4.81 3.34 -2.57
CA LYS A 220 4.07 4.37 -1.83
C LYS A 220 3.24 3.72 -0.75
N ILE A 221 3.38 4.21 0.48
CA ILE A 221 2.61 3.75 1.64
C ILE A 221 1.42 4.69 1.86
N PHE A 222 0.24 4.11 1.97
CA PHE A 222 -1.01 4.81 2.22
C PHE A 222 -1.60 4.37 3.56
N LEU A 223 -2.17 5.32 4.30
CA LEU A 223 -2.97 5.06 5.48
C LEU A 223 -4.39 5.58 5.20
N ASN A 224 -5.39 4.70 5.25
CA ASN A 224 -6.79 5.02 4.95
C ASN A 224 -6.95 5.75 3.59
N GLY A 225 -6.20 5.31 2.58
CA GLY A 225 -6.19 5.89 1.23
C GLY A 225 -5.40 7.20 1.07
N LYS A 226 -4.84 7.77 2.14
CA LYS A 226 -3.97 8.94 2.08
C LYS A 226 -2.51 8.53 1.94
N ASN A 227 -1.83 9.03 0.92
CA ASN A 227 -0.39 8.84 0.75
C ASN A 227 0.38 9.48 1.93
N ILE A 228 1.17 8.68 2.62
CA ILE A 228 1.98 9.10 3.76
C ILE A 228 3.42 9.34 3.34
N THR A 229 4.03 8.36 2.66
CA THR A 229 5.44 8.41 2.26
C THR A 229 5.73 7.39 1.16
N SER A 230 6.99 7.32 0.72
CA SER A 230 7.52 6.24 -0.11
C SER A 230 8.66 5.52 0.59
N VAL A 231 8.83 4.23 0.30
CA VAL A 231 9.89 3.39 0.87
C VAL A 231 11.23 3.78 0.27
N SER A 232 12.11 4.37 1.07
CA SER A 232 13.48 4.70 0.65
C SER A 232 14.45 3.52 0.77
N ASP A 233 14.31 2.73 1.84
CA ASP A 233 15.13 1.57 2.18
C ASP A 233 14.22 0.43 2.66
N PRO A 234 14.08 -0.67 1.90
CA PRO A 234 13.25 -1.82 2.27
C PRO A 234 13.66 -2.53 3.57
N SER A 235 14.89 -2.32 4.05
CA SER A 235 15.35 -2.91 5.31
C SER A 235 14.85 -2.16 6.55
N GLN A 236 14.37 -0.92 6.39
CA GLN A 236 13.96 -0.04 7.49
C GLN A 236 12.45 -0.03 7.70
N GLU A 237 12.05 0.14 8.96
CA GLU A 237 10.65 0.35 9.35
C GLU A 237 10.27 1.84 9.28
N ILE A 238 9.08 2.10 8.76
CA ILE A 238 8.48 3.43 8.71
C ILE A 238 7.51 3.56 9.89
N SER A 239 7.77 4.52 10.76
CA SER A 239 6.90 4.81 11.91
C SER A 239 5.79 5.80 11.52
N ILE A 240 4.53 5.36 11.54
CA ILE A 240 3.36 6.20 11.25
C ILE A 240 2.60 6.48 12.55
N GLY A 241 2.45 7.75 12.91
CA GLY A 241 1.72 8.19 14.10
C GLY A 241 2.11 9.61 14.54
N PRO A 242 1.55 10.11 15.66
CA PRO A 242 0.69 9.39 16.60
C PRO A 242 -0.73 9.14 16.06
N LEU A 243 -1.23 7.93 16.26
CA LEU A 243 -2.60 7.50 16.01
C LEU A 243 -3.34 7.31 17.34
N ILE A 244 -4.66 7.15 17.28
CA ILE A 244 -5.48 6.75 18.44
C ILE A 244 -6.07 5.37 18.18
N ALA A 245 -6.70 4.77 19.20
CA ALA A 245 -7.42 3.52 19.01
C ALA A 245 -8.41 3.60 17.83
N GLY A 246 -8.37 2.62 16.93
CA GLY A 246 -9.12 2.65 15.68
C GLY A 246 -8.75 1.48 14.76
N ILE A 247 -9.52 1.34 13.68
CA ILE A 247 -9.21 0.44 12.56
C ILE A 247 -8.53 1.25 11.46
N TYR A 248 -7.36 0.80 11.01
CA TYR A 248 -6.56 1.48 10.01
C TYR A 248 -6.22 0.53 8.88
N LYS A 249 -6.53 0.95 7.64
CA LYS A 249 -6.11 0.25 6.42
C LYS A 249 -4.77 0.80 5.96
N ILE A 250 -3.77 -0.07 5.82
CA ILE A 250 -2.44 0.27 5.33
C ILE A 250 -2.27 -0.38 3.97
N GLU A 251 -1.92 0.41 2.95
CA GLU A 251 -1.69 -0.10 1.60
C GLU A 251 -0.27 0.27 1.15
N ALA A 252 0.42 -0.67 0.50
CA ALA A 252 1.63 -0.40 -0.26
C ALA A 252 1.30 -0.50 -1.76
N LYS A 253 1.72 0.49 -2.55
CA LYS A 253 1.53 0.47 -4.01
C LYS A 253 2.82 0.85 -4.71
N TYR A 254 3.32 -0.05 -5.54
CA TYR A 254 4.49 0.18 -6.39
C TYR A 254 4.06 0.27 -7.84
N LYS A 255 4.56 1.29 -8.55
CA LYS A 255 4.34 1.46 -9.99
C LYS A 255 5.69 1.56 -10.69
N GLY A 256 6.15 0.41 -11.18
CA GLY A 256 7.40 0.29 -11.91
C GLY A 256 7.23 0.49 -13.43
N PRO A 257 8.33 0.34 -14.18
CA PRO A 257 8.31 0.41 -15.65
C PRO A 257 7.56 -0.78 -16.29
N TYR A 258 7.57 -1.94 -15.63
CA TYR A 258 7.11 -3.21 -16.21
C TYR A 258 5.87 -3.80 -15.53
N CYS A 259 5.64 -3.50 -14.24
CA CYS A 259 4.47 -3.98 -13.51
C CYS A 259 3.96 -2.94 -12.51
N THR A 260 2.75 -3.19 -12.01
CA THR A 260 2.18 -2.52 -10.82
C THR A 260 1.92 -3.60 -9.78
N LEU A 261 2.34 -3.34 -8.55
CA LEU A 261 2.18 -4.23 -7.41
C LEU A 261 1.40 -3.50 -6.32
N GLU A 262 0.52 -4.20 -5.62
CA GLU A 262 -0.22 -3.66 -4.49
C GLU A 262 -0.44 -4.72 -3.42
N GLU A 263 -0.38 -4.31 -2.16
CA GLU A 263 -0.64 -5.15 -0.98
C GLU A 263 -1.37 -4.30 0.07
N SER A 264 -2.26 -4.91 0.86
CA SER A 264 -3.07 -4.17 1.81
C SER A 264 -3.39 -4.99 3.06
N GLU A 265 -3.21 -4.37 4.21
CA GLU A 265 -3.52 -4.94 5.51
C GLU A 265 -4.44 -4.02 6.32
N GLU A 266 -5.19 -4.60 7.25
CA GLU A 266 -6.06 -3.88 8.19
C GLU A 266 -5.59 -4.14 9.62
N GLU A 267 -5.18 -3.07 10.31
CA GLU A 267 -4.76 -3.15 11.71
C GLU A 267 -5.76 -2.54 12.67
N LYS A 268 -5.93 -3.22 13.81
CA LYS A 268 -6.83 -2.80 14.89
C LYS A 268 -6.00 -2.35 16.07
N LEU A 269 -5.89 -1.04 16.22
CA LEU A 269 -5.14 -0.41 17.31
C LEU A 269 -6.09 -0.18 18.48
N TYR A 270 -5.84 -0.81 19.62
CA TYR A 270 -6.53 -0.55 20.88
C TYR A 270 -5.84 -1.32 22.00
N SER A 271 -6.00 -0.85 23.22
CA SER A 271 -5.43 -1.46 24.40
C SER A 271 -6.16 -2.76 24.71
N THR A 272 -5.39 -3.83 24.86
CA THR A 272 -5.88 -5.12 25.35
C THR A 272 -5.61 -5.25 26.84
N GLU A 273 -6.41 -6.05 27.53
CA GLU A 273 -6.14 -6.38 28.93
C GLU A 273 -4.68 -6.87 29.05
N PHE A 274 -3.92 -6.29 29.99
CA PHE A 274 -2.52 -6.63 30.29
C PHE A 274 -1.41 -6.13 29.35
N SER A 275 -1.64 -5.11 28.48
CA SER A 275 -0.52 -4.54 27.70
C SER A 275 -0.46 -3.01 27.63
N ASN A 276 0.75 -2.48 27.88
CA ASN A 276 1.08 -1.06 27.69
C ASN A 276 1.64 -0.81 26.28
N TYR A 277 1.41 -1.77 25.38
CA TYR A 277 1.94 -1.76 24.03
C TYR A 277 1.22 -0.69 23.22
N ASN A 278 1.99 0.12 22.52
CA ASN A 278 1.48 1.22 21.71
C ASN A 278 2.16 1.31 20.33
N GLN A 279 2.89 0.28 19.93
CA GLN A 279 3.57 0.21 18.64
C GLN A 279 3.12 -1.04 17.92
N TYR A 280 2.49 -1.01 16.75
CA TYR A 280 2.04 -2.23 16.07
C TYR A 280 2.86 -2.43 14.80
N SER A 281 3.33 -3.64 14.55
CA SER A 281 4.16 -3.93 13.38
C SER A 281 3.31 -4.49 12.25
N VAL A 282 3.51 -3.98 11.03
CA VAL A 282 2.81 -4.42 9.82
C VAL A 282 3.86 -4.67 8.75
N GLU A 283 3.85 -5.85 8.16
CA GLU A 283 4.73 -6.22 7.07
C GLU A 283 3.92 -6.33 5.78
N LEU A 284 4.27 -5.52 4.77
CA LEU A 284 3.63 -5.50 3.46
C LEU A 284 4.61 -6.07 2.44
N TYR A 285 4.35 -7.29 1.98
CA TYR A 285 5.17 -8.01 1.02
C TYR A 285 4.59 -7.90 -0.39
N LEU A 286 5.14 -6.98 -1.19
CA LEU A 286 4.74 -6.83 -2.59
C LEU A 286 5.38 -7.91 -3.49
N ASN A 287 6.38 -8.64 -2.98
CA ASN A 287 7.06 -9.75 -3.65
C ASN A 287 7.50 -9.41 -5.09
N PRO A 288 8.32 -8.34 -5.28
CA PRO A 288 8.76 -7.93 -6.60
C PRO A 288 9.60 -9.04 -7.24
N ARG A 289 9.16 -9.50 -8.41
CA ARG A 289 9.78 -10.65 -9.09
C ARG A 289 10.76 -10.20 -10.15
N TYR A 290 12.01 -10.61 -10.02
CA TYR A 290 13.08 -10.39 -11.01
C TYR A 290 13.44 -11.72 -11.66
N VAL A 291 13.74 -11.69 -12.96
CA VAL A 291 14.03 -12.90 -13.74
C VAL A 291 15.27 -12.72 -14.60
N GLU A 292 16.02 -13.79 -14.77
CA GLU A 292 17.07 -13.90 -15.78
C GLU A 292 16.44 -14.14 -17.15
N VAL A 293 16.75 -13.29 -18.14
CA VAL A 293 16.23 -13.44 -19.50
C VAL A 293 17.33 -13.97 -20.39
N GLU A 294 17.08 -15.11 -21.03
CA GLU A 294 18.04 -15.81 -21.89
C GLU A 294 17.56 -15.82 -23.36
N SER A 295 18.51 -15.82 -24.29
CA SER A 295 18.27 -16.03 -25.72
C SER A 295 19.59 -16.35 -26.41
N ASP A 296 19.53 -17.11 -27.50
CA ASP A 296 20.68 -17.30 -28.41
C ASP A 296 21.15 -15.97 -29.05
N PHE A 297 20.32 -14.93 -28.99
CA PHE A 297 20.61 -13.59 -29.47
C PHE A 297 20.78 -12.61 -28.31
N GLU A 298 21.95 -12.64 -27.69
CA GLU A 298 22.34 -11.77 -26.56
C GLU A 298 22.18 -10.25 -26.84
N ASP A 299 22.37 -9.82 -28.09
CA ASP A 299 22.19 -8.42 -28.54
C ASP A 299 20.75 -8.07 -28.91
N ALA A 300 19.79 -8.98 -28.74
CA ALA A 300 18.39 -8.71 -29.01
C ALA A 300 17.75 -7.82 -27.93
N GLU A 301 16.84 -6.95 -28.35
CA GLU A 301 16.07 -6.10 -27.43
C GLU A 301 14.86 -6.86 -26.90
N ILE A 302 14.67 -6.86 -25.58
CA ILE A 302 13.54 -7.50 -24.93
C ILE A 302 12.26 -6.73 -25.23
N ILE A 303 11.23 -7.45 -25.67
CA ILE A 303 9.85 -7.01 -25.77
C ILE A 303 9.08 -7.65 -24.62
N LEU A 304 8.50 -6.83 -23.75
CA LEU A 304 7.66 -7.27 -22.64
C LEU A 304 6.21 -6.87 -22.90
N ASN A 305 5.29 -7.82 -22.88
CA ASN A 305 3.84 -7.60 -23.12
C ASN A 305 3.59 -6.80 -24.41
N GLY A 306 4.32 -7.13 -25.48
CA GLY A 306 4.24 -6.46 -26.79
C GLY A 306 4.92 -5.10 -26.89
N LYS A 307 5.55 -4.59 -25.82
CA LYS A 307 6.24 -3.30 -25.80
C LYS A 307 7.77 -3.47 -25.75
N PRO A 308 8.53 -2.81 -26.63
CA PRO A 308 9.99 -2.77 -26.53
C PRO A 308 10.43 -2.11 -25.22
N THR A 309 11.44 -2.68 -24.58
CA THR A 309 11.91 -2.23 -23.26
C THR A 309 13.17 -1.36 -23.33
N GLY A 310 13.89 -1.37 -24.47
CA GLY A 310 15.22 -0.80 -24.61
C GLY A 310 16.34 -1.59 -23.92
N VAL A 311 16.03 -2.69 -23.23
CA VAL A 311 17.00 -3.55 -22.53
C VAL A 311 17.41 -4.68 -23.45
N LEU A 312 18.71 -4.94 -23.55
CA LEU A 312 19.25 -6.07 -24.32
C LEU A 312 19.28 -7.34 -23.45
N VAL A 313 19.16 -8.51 -24.07
CA VAL A 313 19.18 -9.80 -23.37
C VAL A 313 20.44 -9.97 -22.51
N LYS A 314 21.61 -9.63 -23.04
CA LYS A 314 22.89 -9.70 -22.28
C LYS A 314 22.95 -8.84 -21.03
N ASP A 315 22.12 -7.80 -20.95
CA ASP A 315 22.06 -6.86 -19.81
C ASP A 315 20.94 -7.24 -18.81
N ALA A 316 20.28 -8.38 -19.01
CA ALA A 316 19.02 -8.76 -18.36
C ALA A 316 19.14 -9.95 -17.39
N SER A 317 20.23 -10.04 -16.63
CA SER A 317 20.43 -11.07 -15.61
C SER A 317 19.49 -10.93 -14.40
N GLU A 318 18.99 -9.71 -14.14
CA GLU A 318 18.03 -9.39 -13.07
C GLU A 318 16.94 -8.46 -13.63
N PHE A 319 16.23 -8.91 -14.66
CA PHE A 319 15.20 -8.12 -15.32
C PHE A 319 13.92 -8.06 -14.49
N GLY A 320 13.45 -6.86 -14.16
CA GLY A 320 12.19 -6.69 -13.46
C GLY A 320 12.04 -5.36 -12.73
N PRO A 321 11.09 -5.28 -11.79
CA PRO A 321 10.17 -6.35 -11.40
C PRO A 321 9.09 -6.61 -12.47
N VAL A 322 8.66 -7.87 -12.63
CA VAL A 322 7.62 -8.32 -13.57
C VAL A 322 6.47 -9.03 -12.85
N SER A 323 5.37 -9.32 -13.56
CA SER A 323 4.25 -10.13 -13.05
C SER A 323 4.29 -11.55 -13.61
N ASP A 324 3.59 -12.49 -12.95
CA ASP A 324 3.47 -13.88 -13.43
C ASP A 324 2.79 -13.99 -14.80
N GLU A 325 1.96 -13.02 -15.17
CA GLU A 325 1.31 -12.95 -16.49
C GLU A 325 2.18 -12.29 -17.57
N SER A 326 3.45 -11.97 -17.25
CA SER A 326 4.34 -11.28 -18.19
C SER A 326 4.74 -12.19 -19.34
N GLU A 327 4.67 -11.63 -20.53
CA GLU A 327 4.97 -12.30 -21.79
C GLU A 327 6.20 -11.66 -22.44
N PHE A 328 7.19 -12.51 -22.78
CA PHE A 328 8.49 -12.10 -23.29
C PHE A 328 8.66 -12.52 -24.75
N SER A 329 9.16 -11.61 -25.58
CA SER A 329 9.69 -11.87 -26.92
C SER A 329 10.93 -11.01 -27.14
N ALA A 330 11.63 -11.20 -28.26
CA ALA A 330 12.80 -10.42 -28.61
C ALA A 330 12.63 -9.74 -29.96
N LYS A 331 13.20 -8.54 -30.07
CA LYS A 331 13.43 -7.83 -31.32
C LYS A 331 14.90 -7.99 -31.71
N ILE A 332 15.14 -8.62 -32.85
CA ILE A 332 16.48 -8.97 -33.33
C ILE A 332 16.81 -8.09 -34.53
N LYS A 333 18.00 -7.48 -34.54
CA LYS A 333 18.53 -6.77 -35.70
C LYS A 333 19.35 -7.75 -36.55
N LEU A 334 18.95 -7.90 -37.81
CA LEU A 334 19.57 -8.83 -38.76
C LEU A 334 20.10 -8.05 -39.98
N PRO A 335 21.06 -8.63 -40.74
CA PRO A 335 21.60 -7.99 -41.95
C PRO A 335 20.54 -7.64 -43.01
N TRP A 336 19.41 -8.36 -43.02
CA TRP A 336 18.31 -8.17 -43.97
C TRP A 336 17.09 -7.44 -43.39
N GLY A 337 17.15 -6.98 -42.14
CA GLY A 337 16.06 -6.25 -41.50
C GLY A 337 15.91 -6.55 -40.02
N GLU A 338 14.80 -6.11 -39.44
CA GLU A 338 14.45 -6.45 -38.06
C GLU A 338 13.50 -7.64 -38.05
N ALA A 339 13.64 -8.52 -37.06
CA ALA A 339 12.73 -9.63 -36.82
C ALA A 339 12.24 -9.64 -35.38
N ARG A 340 11.07 -10.25 -35.16
CA ARG A 340 10.53 -10.50 -33.83
C ARG A 340 10.34 -11.98 -33.59
N THR A 341 10.65 -12.43 -32.39
CA THR A 341 10.38 -13.82 -31.99
C THR A 341 8.91 -13.99 -31.60
N THR A 342 8.47 -15.24 -31.56
CA THR A 342 7.25 -15.61 -30.84
C THR A 342 7.39 -15.25 -29.37
N SER A 343 6.25 -15.05 -28.73
CA SER A 343 6.19 -14.76 -27.31
C SER A 343 6.17 -16.03 -26.45
N VAL A 344 6.72 -15.93 -25.24
CA VAL A 344 6.67 -16.95 -24.19
C VAL A 344 6.20 -16.32 -22.87
N LYS A 345 5.27 -16.98 -22.17
CA LYS A 345 4.81 -16.54 -20.86
C LYS A 345 5.77 -16.97 -19.75
N LEU A 346 5.95 -16.09 -18.77
CA LEU A 346 6.65 -16.43 -17.54
C LEU A 346 5.85 -17.44 -16.73
N GLY A 347 6.45 -18.59 -16.40
CA GLY A 347 5.80 -19.57 -15.52
C GLY A 347 5.79 -19.09 -14.06
N ASN A 348 4.80 -19.49 -13.25
CA ASN A 348 4.59 -18.97 -11.87
C ASN A 348 5.74 -19.20 -10.87
N TRP A 349 6.78 -19.97 -11.22
CA TRP A 349 7.87 -20.39 -10.30
C TRP A 349 9.28 -20.31 -10.94
N SER A 350 9.39 -19.71 -12.13
CA SER A 350 10.65 -19.70 -12.88
C SER A 350 11.46 -18.43 -12.62
N ASN A 351 12.68 -18.55 -12.10
CA ASN A 351 13.55 -17.38 -11.95
C ASN A 351 14.31 -17.03 -13.23
N SER A 352 14.13 -17.82 -14.29
CA SER A 352 14.65 -17.54 -15.62
C SER A 352 13.59 -17.75 -16.69
N ILE A 353 13.80 -17.15 -17.86
CA ILE A 353 12.98 -17.36 -19.04
C ILE A 353 13.84 -17.32 -20.30
N THR A 354 13.73 -18.36 -21.13
CA THR A 354 14.43 -18.42 -22.43
C THR A 354 13.47 -17.97 -23.52
N ILE A 355 13.81 -16.87 -24.20
CA ILE A 355 13.06 -16.37 -25.34
C ILE A 355 13.22 -17.34 -26.51
N PRO A 356 12.13 -17.80 -27.15
CA PRO A 356 12.18 -18.76 -28.23
C PRO A 356 12.81 -18.16 -29.50
N ASN A 357 13.46 -19.02 -30.26
CA ASN A 357 14.10 -18.69 -31.54
C ASN A 357 13.16 -18.69 -32.74
N THR A 358 11.91 -19.11 -32.55
CA THR A 358 10.88 -19.08 -33.59
C THR A 358 10.46 -17.64 -33.86
N LEU A 359 10.35 -17.24 -35.13
CA LEU A 359 9.88 -15.91 -35.49
C LEU A 359 8.35 -15.82 -35.35
N SER A 360 7.84 -14.67 -34.90
CA SER A 360 6.39 -14.46 -34.76
C SER A 360 5.71 -14.58 -36.12
N ASN A 361 4.54 -15.23 -36.15
CA ASN A 361 3.76 -15.50 -37.35
C ASN A 361 2.85 -14.33 -37.77
N ASP A 362 3.02 -13.14 -37.18
CA ASP A 362 2.28 -11.94 -37.52
C ASP A 362 2.93 -11.20 -38.71
N ASP A 363 2.46 -9.99 -39.02
CA ASP A 363 2.95 -9.21 -40.15
C ASP A 363 4.32 -8.55 -39.92
N THR A 364 4.85 -8.56 -38.68
CA THR A 364 6.13 -7.91 -38.34
C THR A 364 7.32 -8.57 -39.04
N ASN A 365 7.22 -9.86 -39.38
CA ASN A 365 8.27 -10.62 -40.06
C ASN A 365 8.03 -10.81 -41.57
N ASN A 366 7.00 -10.18 -42.16
CA ASN A 366 6.64 -10.38 -43.57
C ASN A 366 7.80 -10.15 -44.55
N SER A 367 8.65 -9.15 -44.31
CA SER A 367 9.81 -8.89 -45.18
C SER A 367 10.78 -10.07 -45.20
N THR A 368 11.02 -10.69 -44.04
CA THR A 368 11.85 -11.92 -43.94
C THR A 368 11.16 -13.09 -44.63
N PHE A 369 9.85 -13.25 -44.41
CA PHE A 369 9.05 -14.31 -45.03
C PHE A 369 9.10 -14.27 -46.56
N GLU A 370 8.85 -13.09 -47.17
CA GLU A 370 8.91 -12.95 -48.62
C GLU A 370 10.31 -13.23 -49.18
N LYS A 371 11.36 -12.78 -48.48
CA LYS A 371 12.73 -12.97 -48.94
C LYS A 371 13.12 -14.45 -48.92
N VAL A 372 12.80 -15.16 -47.84
CA VAL A 372 13.03 -16.61 -47.71
C VAL A 372 12.23 -17.39 -48.77
N ALA A 373 10.94 -17.07 -48.94
CA ALA A 373 10.12 -17.72 -49.95
C ALA A 373 10.63 -17.48 -51.37
N SER A 374 11.04 -16.25 -51.69
CA SER A 374 11.62 -15.93 -53.01
C SER A 374 12.85 -16.78 -53.30
N VAL A 375 13.78 -16.86 -52.35
CA VAL A 375 15.02 -17.64 -52.51
C VAL A 375 14.74 -19.12 -52.76
N ILE A 376 13.83 -19.71 -51.99
CA ILE A 376 13.43 -21.12 -52.15
C ILE A 376 12.68 -21.33 -53.47
N ASN A 377 11.75 -20.44 -53.84
CA ASN A 377 11.01 -20.55 -55.09
C ASN A 377 11.93 -20.45 -56.31
N ASP A 378 12.91 -19.55 -56.27
CA ASP A 378 13.92 -19.41 -57.32
C ASP A 378 14.78 -20.68 -57.43
N PHE A 379 15.20 -21.25 -56.28
CA PHE A 379 15.87 -22.54 -56.27
C PHE A 379 15.01 -23.64 -56.89
N GLU A 380 13.75 -23.81 -56.45
CA GLU A 380 12.86 -24.87 -56.95
C GLU A 380 12.64 -24.76 -58.47
N LYS A 381 12.49 -23.54 -59.01
CA LYS A 381 12.43 -23.31 -60.47
C LYS A 381 13.75 -23.63 -61.15
N SER A 382 14.86 -23.14 -60.59
CA SER A 382 16.20 -23.34 -61.15
C SER A 382 16.62 -24.80 -61.15
N TYR A 383 16.20 -25.58 -60.15
CA TYR A 383 16.46 -27.02 -60.06
C TYR A 383 15.91 -27.74 -61.28
N ARG A 384 14.62 -27.55 -61.62
CA ARG A 384 14.03 -28.19 -62.80
C ARG A 384 14.65 -27.68 -64.09
N THR A 385 15.03 -26.40 -64.14
CA THR A 385 15.72 -25.81 -65.29
C THR A 385 17.10 -26.45 -65.52
N ALA A 386 17.90 -26.59 -64.46
CA ALA A 386 19.22 -27.21 -64.47
C ALA A 386 19.14 -28.70 -64.81
N MET A 387 18.18 -29.42 -64.22
CA MET A 387 17.96 -30.84 -64.46
C MET A 387 17.52 -31.11 -65.91
N THR A 388 16.60 -30.31 -66.45
CA THR A 388 16.12 -30.42 -67.84
C THR A 388 17.23 -30.10 -68.84
N ALA A 389 18.02 -29.06 -68.58
CA ALA A 389 19.15 -28.67 -69.41
C ALA A 389 20.41 -29.54 -69.19
N GLN A 390 20.41 -30.39 -68.15
CA GLN A 390 21.56 -31.13 -67.67
C GLN A 390 22.82 -30.27 -67.46
N ASP A 391 22.60 -29.04 -66.97
CA ASP A 391 23.61 -28.01 -66.76
C ASP A 391 23.59 -27.53 -65.30
N PRO A 392 24.55 -27.97 -64.47
CA PRO A 392 24.59 -27.63 -63.05
C PRO A 392 24.86 -26.15 -62.79
N ASN A 393 25.33 -25.37 -63.77
CA ASN A 393 25.54 -23.93 -63.57
C ASN A 393 24.25 -23.12 -63.54
N LYS A 394 23.11 -23.76 -63.82
CA LYS A 394 21.78 -23.13 -63.75
C LYS A 394 21.13 -23.22 -62.38
N PHE A 395 21.71 -23.94 -61.42
CA PHE A 395 21.21 -23.91 -60.04
C PHE A 395 21.41 -22.52 -59.43
N LEU A 396 20.38 -22.02 -58.76
CA LEU A 396 20.40 -20.72 -58.09
C LEU A 396 20.27 -20.88 -56.56
N ASN A 397 20.87 -19.94 -55.83
CA ASN A 397 20.75 -19.78 -54.38
C ASN A 397 21.06 -21.04 -53.54
N ILE A 398 22.01 -21.87 -53.97
CA ILE A 398 22.46 -23.04 -53.20
C ILE A 398 23.95 -22.98 -52.93
N SER A 399 24.37 -23.65 -51.85
CA SER A 399 25.78 -23.85 -51.52
C SER A 399 26.49 -24.72 -52.57
N ASP A 400 27.82 -24.62 -52.62
CA ASP A 400 28.64 -25.45 -53.49
C ASP A 400 28.49 -26.95 -53.18
N GLU A 401 28.28 -27.31 -51.92
CA GLU A 401 28.05 -28.68 -51.47
C GLU A 401 26.74 -29.26 -52.03
N LEU A 402 25.63 -28.50 -51.95
CA LEU A 402 24.37 -28.91 -52.57
C LEU A 402 24.50 -28.94 -54.10
N LYS A 403 25.20 -27.98 -54.69
CA LYS A 403 25.46 -27.95 -56.13
C LYS A 403 26.22 -29.20 -56.57
N GLN A 404 27.22 -29.64 -55.81
CA GLN A 404 27.96 -30.88 -56.09
C GLN A 404 27.03 -32.10 -56.00
N THR A 405 26.20 -32.18 -54.97
CA THR A 405 25.22 -33.27 -54.79
C THR A 405 24.27 -33.38 -55.98
N PHE A 406 23.67 -32.26 -56.42
CA PHE A 406 22.77 -32.27 -57.57
C PHE A 406 23.51 -32.44 -58.91
N SER A 407 24.77 -32.00 -59.01
CA SER A 407 25.61 -32.26 -60.20
C SER A 407 25.86 -33.75 -60.38
N SER A 408 26.12 -34.49 -59.30
CA SER A 408 26.24 -35.96 -59.34
C SER A 408 24.96 -36.60 -59.87
N ARG A 409 23.78 -36.10 -59.45
CA ARG A 409 22.50 -36.59 -59.97
C ARG A 409 22.31 -36.31 -61.47
N ILE A 410 22.74 -35.13 -61.94
CA ILE A 410 22.76 -34.83 -63.39
C ILE A 410 23.68 -35.80 -64.14
N GLN A 411 24.85 -36.12 -63.57
CA GLN A 411 25.79 -37.04 -64.19
C GLN A 411 25.23 -38.47 -64.26
N GLU A 412 24.58 -38.96 -63.20
CA GLU A 412 23.88 -40.24 -63.24
C GLU A 412 22.85 -40.30 -64.36
N LEU A 413 22.05 -39.24 -64.56
CA LEU A 413 21.09 -39.20 -65.66
C LEU A 413 21.79 -39.34 -67.02
N LYS A 414 22.95 -38.71 -67.21
CA LYS A 414 23.75 -38.84 -68.44
C LYS A 414 24.27 -40.26 -68.61
N ASP A 415 24.81 -40.85 -67.56
CA ASP A 415 25.40 -42.19 -67.58
C ASP A 415 24.35 -43.26 -67.91
N TYR A 416 23.13 -43.11 -67.39
CA TYR A 416 22.01 -44.00 -67.67
C TYR A 416 21.22 -43.63 -68.94
N LYS A 417 21.69 -42.66 -69.74
CA LYS A 417 21.00 -42.17 -70.96
C LYS A 417 19.54 -41.76 -70.69
N GLN A 418 19.32 -41.09 -69.56
CA GLN A 418 18.04 -40.59 -69.12
C GLN A 418 17.95 -39.08 -69.31
N LYS A 419 16.72 -38.60 -69.52
CA LYS A 419 16.37 -37.18 -69.54
C LYS A 419 15.43 -36.87 -68.38
N PHE A 420 15.44 -35.60 -67.99
CA PHE A 420 14.51 -35.04 -67.02
C PHE A 420 13.59 -34.05 -67.72
N THR A 421 12.33 -34.02 -67.32
CA THR A 421 11.40 -32.95 -67.67
C THR A 421 10.50 -32.67 -66.47
N GLY A 422 10.16 -31.41 -66.28
CA GLY A 422 9.18 -31.05 -65.26
C GLY A 422 9.18 -29.59 -64.89
N LYS A 423 8.25 -29.25 -63.99
CA LYS A 423 8.10 -27.92 -63.42
C LYS A 423 7.64 -28.00 -61.98
N VAL A 424 8.03 -27.00 -61.19
CA VAL A 424 7.36 -26.70 -59.92
C VAL A 424 6.06 -25.96 -60.23
N THR A 425 4.97 -26.35 -59.60
CA THR A 425 3.66 -25.71 -59.81
C THR A 425 3.33 -24.75 -58.70
N LYS A 426 3.63 -25.12 -57.46
CA LYS A 426 3.21 -24.38 -56.28
C LYS A 426 4.11 -24.68 -55.09
N THR A 427 4.24 -23.71 -54.21
CA THR A 427 4.90 -23.88 -52.91
C THR A 427 4.01 -23.33 -51.81
N GLU A 428 3.90 -24.06 -50.71
CA GLU A 428 3.27 -23.58 -49.48
C GLU A 428 4.35 -23.47 -48.40
N PHE A 429 4.46 -22.33 -47.73
CA PHE A 429 5.36 -22.12 -46.60
C PHE A 429 4.57 -22.12 -45.32
N ASN A 430 5.07 -22.81 -44.28
CA ASN A 430 4.55 -22.67 -42.94
C ASN A 430 5.50 -21.78 -42.13
N PHE A 431 5.26 -20.46 -42.12
CA PHE A 431 6.16 -19.54 -41.44
C PHE A 431 6.12 -19.64 -39.90
N GLY A 432 5.16 -20.38 -39.33
CA GLY A 432 5.21 -20.76 -37.91
C GLY A 432 6.37 -21.71 -37.58
N THR A 433 6.99 -22.32 -38.59
CA THR A 433 8.19 -23.17 -38.45
C THR A 433 9.49 -22.40 -38.66
N LEU A 434 9.43 -21.09 -38.98
CA LEU A 434 10.63 -20.31 -39.26
C LEU A 434 11.41 -20.05 -37.97
N GLN A 435 12.55 -20.70 -37.84
CA GLN A 435 13.45 -20.59 -36.70
C GLN A 435 14.73 -19.88 -37.08
N LEU A 436 15.25 -19.07 -36.17
CA LEU A 436 16.51 -18.36 -36.28
C LEU A 436 17.51 -18.92 -35.27
N PHE A 437 18.73 -19.26 -35.68
CA PHE A 437 19.77 -19.71 -34.77
C PHE A 437 21.14 -19.26 -35.28
N LYS A 438 22.16 -19.45 -34.47
CA LYS A 438 23.56 -19.31 -34.88
C LYS A 438 24.17 -20.70 -35.05
N ASP A 439 24.92 -20.90 -36.13
CA ASP A 439 25.68 -22.13 -36.30
C ASP A 439 27.00 -22.10 -35.49
N GLU A 440 27.80 -23.16 -35.60
CA GLU A 440 29.10 -23.27 -34.90
C GLU A 440 30.10 -22.16 -35.27
N GLU A 441 29.89 -21.46 -36.39
CA GLU A 441 30.69 -20.33 -36.86
C GLU A 441 30.06 -18.97 -36.51
N GLU A 442 29.06 -18.94 -35.61
CA GLU A 442 28.27 -17.76 -35.24
C GLU A 442 27.49 -17.11 -36.41
N LYS A 443 27.30 -17.84 -37.52
CA LYS A 443 26.54 -17.32 -38.67
C LYS A 443 25.06 -17.50 -38.44
N ILE A 444 24.32 -16.45 -38.78
CA ILE A 444 22.87 -16.43 -38.67
C ILE A 444 22.27 -17.39 -39.69
N THR A 445 21.55 -18.38 -39.19
CA THR A 445 20.94 -19.46 -39.96
C THR A 445 19.42 -19.47 -39.75
N LEU A 446 18.68 -19.69 -40.83
CA LEU A 446 17.24 -19.85 -40.84
C LEU A 446 16.86 -21.28 -41.20
N LYS A 447 15.84 -21.81 -40.54
CA LYS A 447 15.22 -23.09 -40.89
C LYS A 447 13.73 -22.91 -41.09
N VAL A 448 13.19 -23.44 -42.20
CA VAL A 448 11.77 -23.32 -42.53
C VAL A 448 11.25 -24.57 -43.22
N THR A 449 10.00 -24.93 -42.92
CA THR A 449 9.30 -26.03 -43.57
C THR A 449 8.42 -25.51 -44.71
N ALA A 450 8.53 -26.16 -45.88
CA ALA A 450 7.71 -25.86 -47.05
C ALA A 450 7.20 -27.15 -47.72
N LYS A 451 6.01 -27.06 -48.32
CA LYS A 451 5.50 -28.09 -49.24
C LYS A 451 5.72 -27.64 -50.66
N ILE A 452 6.31 -28.52 -51.45
CA ILE A 452 6.61 -28.28 -52.85
C ILE A 452 5.71 -29.18 -53.69
N TYR A 453 4.91 -28.56 -54.54
CA TYR A 453 4.06 -29.22 -55.52
C TYR A 453 4.73 -29.12 -56.88
N TYR A 454 4.87 -30.24 -57.56
CA TYR A 454 5.64 -30.32 -58.79
C TYR A 454 5.13 -31.44 -59.70
N LYS A 455 5.39 -31.26 -60.99
CA LYS A 455 5.14 -32.24 -62.05
C LYS A 455 6.46 -32.51 -62.73
N ASP A 456 7.16 -33.56 -62.31
CA ASP A 456 8.39 -33.99 -62.95
C ASP A 456 8.51 -35.50 -63.10
N THR A 457 9.33 -35.90 -64.05
CA THR A 457 9.66 -37.30 -64.30
C THR A 457 11.01 -37.43 -65.00
N VAL A 458 11.58 -38.63 -64.87
CA VAL A 458 12.76 -39.08 -65.60
C VAL A 458 12.30 -40.09 -66.64
N TYR A 459 12.82 -40.02 -67.86
CA TYR A 459 12.47 -40.89 -68.98
C TYR A 459 13.70 -41.24 -69.80
N SER A 460 13.63 -42.29 -70.60
CA SER A 460 14.77 -42.72 -71.42
C SER A 460 15.01 -41.74 -72.57
N GLN A 461 16.28 -41.53 -72.97
CA GLN A 461 16.63 -40.55 -74.00
C GLN A 461 16.04 -40.84 -75.39
N ASP A 462 15.73 -42.11 -75.67
CA ASP A 462 15.07 -42.63 -76.88
C ASP A 462 13.53 -42.52 -76.84
N GLU A 463 12.94 -42.21 -75.69
CA GLU A 463 11.51 -41.97 -75.54
C GLU A 463 11.15 -40.49 -75.79
N SER A 464 9.93 -40.25 -76.26
CA SER A 464 9.35 -38.90 -76.31
C SER A 464 9.04 -38.40 -74.90
N SER A 465 9.24 -37.09 -74.65
CA SER A 465 8.90 -36.47 -73.36
C SER A 465 7.45 -36.77 -72.96
N PRO A 466 7.22 -37.35 -71.76
CA PRO A 466 5.89 -37.57 -71.23
C PRO A 466 5.10 -36.25 -71.17
N GLN A 467 3.84 -36.28 -71.60
CA GLN A 467 2.96 -35.10 -71.62
C GLN A 467 2.07 -35.01 -70.38
N ASP A 468 1.58 -36.13 -69.88
CA ASP A 468 0.67 -36.18 -68.73
C ASP A 468 1.43 -36.64 -67.47
N ILE A 469 2.07 -35.68 -66.80
CA ILE A 469 2.84 -35.93 -65.57
C ILE A 469 1.95 -35.60 -64.37
N PRO A 470 1.66 -36.58 -63.49
CA PRO A 470 0.84 -36.33 -62.30
C PRO A 470 1.56 -35.37 -61.35
N GLU A 471 0.78 -34.52 -60.67
CA GLU A 471 1.31 -33.65 -59.64
C GLU A 471 1.67 -34.47 -58.39
N LYS A 472 2.87 -34.21 -57.88
CA LYS A 472 3.41 -34.77 -56.66
C LYS A 472 3.57 -33.65 -55.65
N VAL A 473 3.52 -34.01 -54.37
CA VAL A 473 3.82 -33.10 -53.26
C VAL A 473 4.91 -33.73 -52.40
N THR A 474 5.85 -32.90 -51.95
CA THR A 474 6.84 -33.27 -50.93
C THR A 474 6.90 -32.19 -49.87
N THR A 475 7.16 -32.57 -48.63
CA THR A 475 7.45 -31.63 -47.54
C THR A 475 8.95 -31.64 -47.33
N GLN A 476 9.55 -30.46 -47.30
CA GLN A 476 10.99 -30.28 -47.12
C GLN A 476 11.26 -29.23 -46.06
N VAL A 477 12.39 -29.40 -45.38
CA VAL A 477 12.94 -28.44 -44.45
C VAL A 477 14.18 -27.83 -45.09
N TYR A 478 14.15 -26.53 -45.30
CA TYR A 478 15.26 -25.77 -45.87
C TYR A 478 16.05 -25.12 -44.75
N THR A 479 17.37 -25.25 -44.79
CA THR A 479 18.29 -24.48 -43.97
C THR A 479 18.99 -23.47 -44.87
N LEU A 480 18.93 -22.19 -44.49
CA LEU A 480 19.47 -21.07 -45.25
C LEU A 480 20.44 -20.28 -44.37
N VAL A 481 21.55 -19.86 -44.96
CA VAL A 481 22.52 -18.97 -44.33
C VAL A 481 22.56 -17.66 -45.11
N TRP A 482 22.76 -16.56 -44.41
CA TRP A 482 22.97 -15.26 -45.05
C TRP A 482 24.39 -15.14 -45.61
N ASP A 483 24.49 -14.90 -46.91
CA ASP A 483 25.74 -14.58 -47.58
C ASP A 483 25.93 -13.06 -47.64
N GLU A 484 26.90 -12.56 -46.89
CA GLU A 484 27.22 -11.12 -46.83
C GLU A 484 27.73 -10.55 -48.15
N ASN A 485 28.41 -11.35 -48.97
CA ASN A 485 28.92 -10.91 -50.26
C ASN A 485 27.78 -10.79 -51.28
N ALA A 486 26.90 -11.79 -51.32
CA ALA A 486 25.75 -11.80 -52.22
C ALA A 486 24.59 -10.92 -51.71
N LYS A 487 24.60 -10.54 -50.42
CA LYS A 487 23.49 -9.88 -49.71
C LYS A 487 22.17 -10.63 -49.88
N ASN A 488 22.25 -11.96 -49.92
CA ASN A 488 21.12 -12.84 -50.13
C ASN A 488 21.28 -14.13 -49.33
N PHE A 489 20.19 -14.88 -49.19
CA PHE A 489 20.27 -16.21 -48.59
C PHE A 489 20.80 -17.23 -49.58
N VAL A 490 21.55 -18.18 -49.04
CA VAL A 490 22.01 -19.39 -49.72
C VAL A 490 21.43 -20.58 -48.99
N ILE A 491 20.77 -21.47 -49.71
CA ILE A 491 20.28 -22.74 -49.17
C ILE A 491 21.49 -23.66 -49.00
N VAL A 492 21.74 -24.08 -47.77
CA VAL A 492 22.90 -24.93 -47.43
C VAL A 492 22.49 -26.39 -47.19
N LYS A 493 21.21 -26.62 -46.85
CA LYS A 493 20.71 -27.97 -46.58
C LYS A 493 19.22 -28.08 -46.93
N ILE A 494 18.84 -29.24 -47.47
CA ILE A 494 17.46 -29.62 -47.74
C ILE A 494 17.27 -31.03 -47.19
N GLU A 495 16.31 -31.20 -46.28
CA GLU A 495 16.04 -32.49 -45.65
C GLU A 495 14.55 -32.82 -45.62
N ALA A 496 14.24 -34.12 -45.59
CA ALA A 496 12.89 -34.55 -45.29
C ALA A 496 12.61 -34.29 -43.80
N PRO A 497 11.40 -33.84 -43.42
CA PRO A 497 11.07 -33.62 -42.02
C PRO A 497 11.06 -34.95 -41.27
N TRP A 498 11.65 -34.98 -40.08
CA TRP A 498 11.75 -36.18 -39.23
C TRP A 498 10.41 -36.61 -38.61
N PHE A 499 9.38 -35.75 -38.65
CA PHE A 499 8.00 -36.01 -38.23
C PHE A 499 7.04 -35.09 -39.03
N TYR A 500 5.71 -35.27 -38.94
CA TYR A 500 4.73 -34.41 -39.62
C TYR A 500 4.68 -33.01 -38.95
N ASP A 501 5.73 -32.21 -39.15
CA ASP A 501 5.93 -30.87 -38.60
C ASP A 501 5.25 -29.82 -39.49
N TRP A 502 3.92 -29.92 -39.56
CA TRP A 502 3.07 -28.95 -40.24
C TRP A 502 2.03 -28.40 -39.26
N PRO A 503 2.44 -27.52 -38.32
CA PRO A 503 1.54 -26.92 -37.35
C PRO A 503 0.36 -26.22 -38.05
N LYS A 504 -0.87 -26.42 -37.54
CA LYS A 504 -2.11 -25.86 -38.12
C LYS A 504 -2.29 -24.37 -37.83
N ASP A 505 -1.57 -23.86 -36.85
CA ASP A 505 -1.61 -22.51 -36.28
C ASP A 505 -0.55 -21.57 -36.87
N GLY A 506 0.28 -22.05 -37.80
CA GLY A 506 1.26 -21.23 -38.51
C GLY A 506 0.63 -20.34 -39.60
N LYS A 507 1.30 -19.23 -39.92
CA LYS A 507 0.98 -18.41 -41.09
C LYS A 507 1.36 -19.19 -42.34
N ILE A 508 0.38 -19.89 -42.92
CA ILE A 508 0.56 -20.62 -44.18
C ILE A 508 0.40 -19.63 -45.34
N LYS A 509 1.40 -19.57 -46.20
CA LYS A 509 1.35 -18.75 -47.42
C LYS A 509 1.65 -19.60 -48.65
N GLU A 510 0.79 -19.47 -49.65
CA GLU A 510 0.90 -20.15 -50.94
C GLU A 510 1.50 -19.22 -52.00
N TYR A 511 2.37 -19.78 -52.84
CA TYR A 511 2.91 -19.13 -54.03
C TYR A 511 2.69 -20.06 -55.23
N LYS A 512 1.98 -19.57 -56.24
CA LYS A 512 1.83 -20.25 -57.52
C LYS A 512 3.02 -19.93 -58.41
N LEU A 513 3.60 -20.96 -59.02
CA LEU A 513 4.82 -20.88 -59.81
C LEU A 513 4.64 -21.36 -61.27
N ASP A 514 3.48 -21.94 -61.60
CA ASP A 514 3.11 -22.40 -62.95
C ASP A 514 2.43 -21.34 -63.83
N GLU A 515 1.95 -20.25 -63.23
CA GLU A 515 1.53 -19.03 -63.92
C GLU A 515 2.78 -18.18 -64.18
N GLY A 516 3.04 -17.85 -65.46
CA GLY A 516 4.35 -17.45 -65.98
C GLY A 516 5.14 -16.39 -65.19
N SER A 517 6.46 -16.56 -65.13
CA SER A 517 7.38 -15.47 -64.85
C SER A 517 7.77 -14.86 -66.20
N VAL A 518 7.20 -13.68 -66.53
CA VAL A 518 7.54 -12.73 -67.61
C VAL A 518 7.89 -13.31 -68.98
#